data_AF-A0A090X4K2-F1
#
_entry.id   AF-A0A090X4K2-F1
#
_cell.length_a   1.000
_cell.length_b   1.000
_cell.length_c   1.000
_cell.angle_alpha   90.00
_cell.angle_beta   90.00
_cell.angle_gamma   90.00
#
_symmetry.space_group_name_H-M   'P 1'
#
loop_
_entity.id
_entity.type
_entity.pdbx_description
1 polymer ?
#
loop_
_entity_poly.entity_id
_entity_poly.type
_entity_poly.pdbx_seq_one_letter_code
_entity_poly.pdbx_strand_id
1 'polypeptide(L)'
;MHLIGKSVSFVCSNFQMEPTIRTLNFKDLKRKTFFKHAIRIYLSTTFFTAAYTFLNYYQGLTASALLIVLPLISFFISVYVFVIRRNYIAGPYIVYITLGGALVGLSYLEGLMSGYYWFQLVMLFCLPYVIRHEKYFQKHTNILYALIISLMIISVVVSPLYSNYYDDLTRSEVHYKFVLNSSVAFILIMIFSLQALGQSKSFIKKIFSDKEEAENEKDRRTRVLSNLGHELRTQINSINGGVTQLILGNDNNDVTTKKYFEILDYCNDNMLLLVNDMLDIHKIESGGRLSCLRNQKSFTIF
;
A
#
# COMPACT_ATOMS: atom_id res chain seq x y z
N MET A 1 -26.78 23.79 13.67
CA MET A 1 -26.13 22.52 14.06
C MET A 1 -26.32 21.37 13.05
N HIS A 2 -27.20 21.49 12.04
CA HIS A 2 -27.49 20.42 11.07
C HIS A 2 -26.65 20.45 9.77
N LEU A 3 -25.88 21.53 9.54
CA LEU A 3 -25.07 21.70 8.32
C LEU A 3 -23.60 21.28 8.47
N ILE A 4 -23.13 21.03 9.71
CA ILE A 4 -21.76 20.56 9.99
C ILE A 4 -21.67 19.01 9.85
N GLY A 5 -22.79 18.29 9.95
CA GLY A 5 -22.82 16.84 9.79
C GLY A 5 -22.65 16.36 8.34
N LYS A 6 -23.03 17.17 7.34
CA LYS A 6 -22.90 16.82 5.92
C LYS A 6 -21.49 17.05 5.37
N SER A 7 -20.74 18.01 5.89
CA SER A 7 -19.36 18.27 5.45
C SER A 7 -18.37 17.21 5.94
N VAL A 8 -18.57 16.64 7.13
CA VAL A 8 -17.76 15.51 7.63
C VAL A 8 -18.03 14.22 6.84
N SER A 9 -19.28 14.00 6.39
CA SER A 9 -19.63 12.88 5.50
C SER A 9 -18.99 12.96 4.11
N PHE A 10 -18.66 14.16 3.63
CA PHE A 10 -18.10 14.36 2.28
C PHE A 10 -16.56 14.23 2.26
N VAL A 11 -15.89 14.55 3.36
CA VAL A 11 -14.44 14.30 3.50
C VAL A 11 -14.15 12.80 3.59
N CYS A 12 -15.07 12.00 4.14
CA CYS A 12 -14.98 10.53 4.12
C CYS A 12 -15.28 9.90 2.75
N SER A 13 -15.93 10.59 1.80
CA SER A 13 -16.21 10.02 0.47
C SER A 13 -15.05 10.16 -0.53
N ASN A 14 -14.10 11.07 -0.28
CA ASN A 14 -12.91 11.25 -1.11
C ASN A 14 -11.68 10.46 -0.64
N PHE A 15 -11.80 9.69 0.45
CA PHE A 15 -11.00 8.48 0.56
C PHE A 15 -11.58 7.50 -0.46
N GLN A 16 -11.14 7.64 -1.73
CA GLN A 16 -11.25 6.57 -2.70
C GLN A 16 -10.66 5.35 -2.03
N MET A 17 -11.51 4.49 -1.46
CA MET A 17 -11.16 3.11 -1.23
C MET A 17 -10.65 2.65 -2.58
N GLU A 18 -9.34 2.39 -2.69
CA GLU A 18 -8.81 1.65 -3.81
C GLU A 18 -9.80 0.53 -4.10
N PRO A 19 -10.29 0.39 -5.35
CA PRO A 19 -11.28 -0.63 -5.66
C PRO A 19 -10.81 -1.95 -5.06
N THR A 20 -11.61 -2.52 -4.16
CA THR A 20 -11.30 -3.80 -3.54
C THR A 20 -10.97 -4.76 -4.69
N ILE A 21 -9.85 -5.49 -4.63
CA ILE A 21 -9.28 -6.23 -5.79
C ILE A 21 -10.31 -7.12 -6.52
N ARG A 22 -11.41 -7.50 -5.85
CA ARG A 22 -12.56 -8.16 -6.47
C ARG A 22 -13.17 -7.39 -7.66
N THR A 23 -13.20 -6.06 -7.62
CA THR A 23 -13.81 -5.20 -8.65
C THR A 23 -12.83 -4.76 -9.74
N LEU A 24 -11.52 -4.95 -9.55
CA LEU A 24 -10.49 -4.61 -10.55
C LEU A 24 -10.53 -5.60 -11.73
N ASN A 25 -10.55 -5.05 -12.95
CA ASN A 25 -10.41 -5.86 -14.15
C ASN A 25 -8.97 -6.39 -14.28
N PHE A 26 -8.80 -7.56 -14.91
CA PHE A 26 -7.49 -8.20 -15.08
C PHE A 26 -6.46 -7.29 -15.78
N LYS A 27 -6.91 -6.43 -16.70
CA LYS A 27 -6.07 -5.42 -17.37
C LYS A 27 -5.49 -4.40 -16.39
N ASP A 28 -6.24 -3.99 -15.37
CA ASP A 28 -5.80 -3.03 -14.36
C ASP A 28 -4.92 -3.71 -13.30
N LEU A 29 -5.21 -4.97 -12.98
CA LEU A 29 -4.37 -5.79 -12.10
C LEU A 29 -2.97 -6.01 -12.70
N LYS A 30 -2.88 -6.23 -14.02
CA LYS A 30 -1.60 -6.35 -14.74
C LYS A 30 -0.74 -5.10 -14.69
N ARG A 31 -1.34 -3.93 -14.48
CA ARG A 31 -0.62 -2.64 -14.37
C ARG A 31 0.03 -2.45 -13.00
N LYS A 32 -0.47 -3.12 -11.95
CA LYS A 32 0.12 -3.04 -10.61
C LYS A 32 1.50 -3.72 -10.58
N THR A 33 2.49 -3.03 -10.02
CA THR A 33 3.87 -3.49 -9.91
C THR A 33 3.99 -4.81 -9.16
N PHE A 34 3.28 -4.96 -8.04
CA PHE A 34 3.27 -6.18 -7.23
C PHE A 34 2.88 -7.43 -8.01
N PHE A 35 1.81 -7.36 -8.83
CA PHE A 35 1.35 -8.50 -9.62
C PHE A 35 2.41 -8.98 -10.63
N LYS A 36 3.15 -8.05 -11.23
CA LYS A 36 4.28 -8.40 -12.11
C LYS A 36 5.41 -9.08 -11.34
N HIS A 37 5.71 -8.66 -10.11
CA HIS A 37 6.74 -9.29 -9.28
C HIS A 37 6.32 -10.68 -8.83
N ALA A 38 5.09 -10.86 -8.35
CA ALA A 38 4.56 -12.16 -7.94
C ALA A 38 4.59 -13.17 -9.08
N ILE A 39 4.12 -12.80 -10.28
CA ILE A 39 4.17 -13.68 -11.46
C ILE A 39 5.61 -14.04 -11.85
N ARG A 40 6.55 -13.08 -11.80
CA ARG A 40 7.96 -13.37 -12.10
C ARG A 40 8.56 -14.36 -11.12
N ILE A 41 8.27 -14.20 -9.82
CA ILE A 41 8.71 -15.13 -8.78
C ILE A 41 8.11 -16.51 -9.06
N TYR A 42 6.81 -16.59 -9.30
CA TYR A 42 6.13 -17.86 -9.61
C TYR A 42 6.73 -18.56 -10.84
N LEU A 43 6.89 -17.87 -11.97
CA LEU A 43 7.45 -18.44 -13.19
C LEU A 43 8.91 -18.90 -13.00
N SER A 44 9.72 -18.08 -12.33
CA SER A 44 11.11 -18.41 -12.02
C SER A 44 11.19 -19.68 -11.16
N THR A 45 10.42 -19.72 -10.07
CA THR A 45 10.38 -20.89 -9.18
C THR A 45 9.91 -22.14 -9.93
N THR A 46 8.84 -22.07 -10.73
CA THR A 46 8.38 -23.22 -11.51
C THR A 46 9.45 -23.73 -12.48
N PHE A 47 10.17 -22.84 -13.16
CA PHE A 47 11.25 -23.22 -14.08
C PHE A 47 12.40 -23.94 -13.35
N PHE A 48 12.91 -23.34 -12.26
CA PHE A 48 13.99 -23.94 -11.48
C PHE A 48 13.58 -25.27 -10.85
N THR A 49 12.36 -25.36 -10.31
CA THR A 49 11.84 -26.60 -9.72
C THR A 49 11.69 -27.70 -10.79
N ALA A 50 11.19 -27.38 -11.98
CA ALA A 50 11.07 -28.35 -13.07
C ALA A 50 12.44 -28.86 -13.56
N ALA A 51 13.42 -27.96 -13.73
CA ALA A 51 14.79 -28.33 -14.07
C ALA A 51 15.42 -29.23 -13.00
N TYR A 52 15.15 -28.94 -11.72
CA TYR A 52 15.65 -29.73 -10.60
C TYR A 52 15.01 -31.12 -10.52
N THR A 53 13.71 -31.25 -10.79
CA THR A 53 13.03 -32.55 -10.91
C THR A 53 13.64 -33.39 -12.01
N PHE A 54 13.94 -32.78 -13.16
CA PHE A 54 14.59 -33.46 -14.28
C PHE A 54 15.98 -33.97 -13.87
N LEU A 55 16.81 -33.14 -13.25
CA LEU A 55 18.14 -33.55 -12.77
C LEU A 55 18.07 -34.73 -11.77
N ASN A 56 17.13 -34.70 -10.82
CA ASN A 56 16.96 -35.79 -9.85
C ASN A 56 16.52 -37.10 -10.53
N TYR A 57 15.65 -37.03 -11.53
CA TYR A 57 15.23 -38.19 -12.30
C TYR A 57 16.41 -38.83 -13.05
N TYR A 58 17.27 -38.01 -13.68
CA TYR A 58 18.48 -38.50 -14.36
C TYR A 58 19.52 -39.12 -13.41
N GLN A 59 19.56 -38.65 -12.16
CA GLN A 59 20.42 -39.21 -11.12
C GLN A 59 19.84 -40.47 -10.45
N GLY A 60 18.67 -40.96 -10.89
CA GLY A 60 18.02 -42.16 -10.33
C GLY A 60 17.20 -41.92 -9.04
N LEU A 61 17.11 -40.67 -8.56
CA LEU A 61 16.42 -40.27 -7.33
C LEU A 61 14.91 -40.11 -7.56
N THR A 62 14.24 -41.20 -7.93
CA THR A 62 12.84 -41.18 -8.38
C THR A 62 11.84 -40.77 -7.29
N ALA A 63 12.08 -41.14 -6.03
CA ALA A 63 11.18 -40.78 -4.92
C ALA A 63 11.26 -39.28 -4.60
N SER A 64 12.48 -38.72 -4.56
CA SER A 64 12.68 -37.27 -4.41
C SER A 64 12.05 -36.49 -5.56
N ALA A 65 12.25 -36.95 -6.80
CA ALA A 65 11.65 -36.33 -7.98
C ALA A 65 10.11 -36.31 -7.89
N LEU A 66 9.48 -37.41 -7.45
CA LEU A 66 8.03 -37.50 -7.27
C LEU A 66 7.51 -36.49 -6.23
N LEU A 67 8.19 -36.33 -5.09
CA LEU A 67 7.80 -35.35 -4.08
C LEU A 67 7.85 -33.91 -4.60
N ILE A 68 8.79 -33.61 -5.50
CA ILE A 68 8.96 -32.26 -6.08
C ILE A 68 7.90 -31.96 -7.17
N VAL A 69 7.25 -32.98 -7.74
CA VAL A 69 6.13 -32.78 -8.67
C VAL A 69 4.89 -32.20 -7.98
N LEU A 70 4.66 -32.55 -6.71
CA LEU A 70 3.51 -32.03 -5.94
C LEU A 70 3.47 -30.49 -5.87
N PRO A 71 4.56 -29.78 -5.47
CA PRO A 71 4.57 -28.33 -5.49
C PRO A 71 4.53 -27.75 -6.92
N LEU A 72 5.06 -28.42 -7.94
CA LEU A 72 4.90 -27.97 -9.33
C LEU A 72 3.42 -27.90 -9.74
N ILE A 73 2.66 -28.96 -9.44
CA ILE A 73 1.21 -28.99 -9.70
C ILE A 73 0.50 -27.90 -8.90
N SER A 74 0.88 -27.70 -7.64
CA SER A 74 0.28 -26.70 -6.77
C SER A 74 0.52 -25.27 -7.25
N PHE A 75 1.67 -24.99 -7.89
CA PHE A 75 1.96 -23.70 -8.53
C PHE A 75 0.96 -23.42 -9.67
N PHE A 76 0.69 -24.39 -10.53
CA PHE A 76 -0.30 -24.23 -11.60
C PHE A 76 -1.71 -24.00 -11.05
N ILE A 77 -2.10 -24.76 -10.02
CA ILE A 77 -3.40 -24.59 -9.33
C ILE A 77 -3.48 -23.19 -8.71
N SER A 78 -2.41 -22.73 -8.08
CA SER A 78 -2.36 -21.40 -7.46
C SER A 78 -2.53 -20.28 -8.48
N VAL A 79 -1.83 -20.36 -9.62
CA VAL A 79 -1.98 -19.40 -10.72
C VAL A 79 -3.42 -19.43 -11.26
N TYR A 80 -4.01 -20.62 -11.43
CA TYR A 80 -5.40 -20.78 -11.85
C TYR A 80 -6.39 -20.13 -10.86
N VAL A 81 -6.24 -20.41 -9.56
CA VAL A 81 -7.09 -19.84 -8.50
C VAL A 81 -6.92 -18.32 -8.41
N PHE A 82 -5.69 -17.83 -8.59
CA PHE A 82 -5.39 -16.41 -8.57
C PHE A 82 -6.01 -15.67 -9.77
N VAL A 83 -5.81 -16.19 -10.98
CA VAL A 83 -6.20 -15.51 -12.23
C VAL A 83 -7.68 -15.67 -12.55
N ILE A 84 -8.22 -16.89 -12.43
CA ILE A 84 -9.57 -17.22 -12.90
C ILE A 84 -10.60 -17.08 -11.77
N ARG A 85 -10.31 -17.63 -10.58
CA ARG A 85 -11.24 -17.55 -9.43
C ARG A 85 -11.16 -16.22 -8.69
N ARG A 86 -10.22 -15.32 -9.04
CA ARG A 86 -9.96 -14.03 -8.37
C ARG A 86 -9.82 -14.16 -6.84
N ASN A 87 -9.35 -15.32 -6.37
CA ASN A 87 -9.16 -15.59 -4.95
C ASN A 87 -7.67 -15.46 -4.60
N TYR A 88 -7.27 -14.24 -4.25
CA TYR A 88 -5.89 -13.86 -3.99
C TYR A 88 -5.30 -14.45 -2.70
N ILE A 89 -6.14 -15.00 -1.82
CA ILE A 89 -5.71 -15.61 -0.55
C ILE A 89 -5.42 -17.09 -0.77
N ALA A 90 -6.31 -17.83 -1.42
CA ALA A 90 -6.19 -19.29 -1.51
C ALA A 90 -4.93 -19.77 -2.28
N GLY A 91 -4.52 -19.06 -3.33
CA GLY A 91 -3.35 -19.43 -4.13
C GLY A 91 -2.05 -19.56 -3.30
N PRO A 92 -1.62 -18.50 -2.60
CA PRO A 92 -0.46 -18.57 -1.70
C PRO A 92 -0.54 -19.71 -0.68
N TYR A 93 -1.69 -19.93 -0.04
CA TYR A 93 -1.84 -21.03 0.93
C TYR A 93 -1.58 -22.40 0.29
N ILE A 94 -2.14 -22.66 -0.89
CA ILE A 94 -1.94 -23.93 -1.61
C ILE A 94 -0.44 -24.17 -1.86
N VAL A 95 0.28 -23.15 -2.34
CA VAL A 95 1.71 -23.25 -2.65
C VAL A 95 2.52 -23.48 -1.38
N TYR A 96 2.30 -22.70 -0.33
CA TYR A 96 3.09 -22.77 0.88
C TYR A 96 2.88 -24.08 1.65
N ILE A 97 1.66 -24.61 1.69
CA ILE A 97 1.35 -25.89 2.34
C ILE A 97 2.00 -27.04 1.55
N THR A 98 1.82 -27.08 0.23
CA THR A 98 2.35 -28.16 -0.59
C THR A 98 3.87 -28.13 -0.70
N LEU A 99 4.47 -26.94 -0.88
CA LEU A 99 5.93 -26.80 -0.94
C LEU A 99 6.57 -27.06 0.44
N GLY A 100 5.97 -26.56 1.52
CA GLY A 100 6.45 -26.83 2.88
C GLY A 100 6.35 -28.32 3.24
N GLY A 101 5.25 -28.99 2.86
CA GLY A 101 5.09 -30.44 3.04
C GLY A 101 6.06 -31.25 2.19
N ALA A 102 6.30 -30.85 0.94
CA ALA A 102 7.29 -31.49 0.08
C ALA A 102 8.72 -31.37 0.65
N LEU A 103 9.08 -30.21 1.21
CA LEU A 103 10.38 -30.02 1.87
C LEU A 103 10.54 -30.89 3.13
N VAL A 104 9.48 -31.03 3.93
CA VAL A 104 9.47 -31.97 5.07
C VAL A 104 9.67 -33.41 4.57
N GLY A 105 8.97 -33.80 3.50
CA GLY A 105 9.10 -35.12 2.90
C GLY A 105 10.50 -35.37 2.34
N LEU A 106 11.10 -34.39 1.65
CA LEU A 106 12.48 -34.48 1.16
C LEU A 106 13.48 -34.57 2.29
N SER A 107 13.31 -33.76 3.35
CA SER A 107 14.15 -33.81 4.55
C SER A 107 14.05 -35.18 5.24
N TYR A 108 12.86 -35.79 5.27
CA TYR A 108 12.66 -37.13 5.83
C TYR A 108 13.31 -38.21 4.96
N LEU A 109 13.08 -38.18 3.64
CA LEU A 109 13.62 -39.16 2.70
C LEU A 109 15.13 -39.08 2.57
N GLU A 110 15.72 -37.88 2.49
CA GLU A 110 17.15 -37.68 2.23
C GLU A 110 17.96 -37.47 3.52
N GLY A 111 17.29 -37.24 4.65
CA GLY A 111 17.90 -36.98 5.96
C GLY A 111 18.31 -35.53 6.14
N LEU A 112 18.59 -35.14 7.39
CA LEU A 112 18.97 -33.76 7.75
C LEU A 112 20.29 -33.31 7.09
N MET A 113 21.20 -34.24 6.86
CA MET A 113 22.48 -33.96 6.20
C MET A 113 22.33 -33.60 4.72
N SER A 114 21.15 -33.76 4.11
CA SER A 114 20.90 -33.22 2.77
C SER A 114 20.68 -31.69 2.76
N GLY A 115 20.29 -31.11 3.90
CA GLY A 115 20.09 -29.67 4.05
C GLY A 115 18.78 -29.09 3.51
N TYR A 116 17.78 -29.88 3.09
CA TYR A 116 16.55 -29.31 2.51
C TYR A 116 15.73 -28.44 3.47
N TYR A 117 15.82 -28.70 4.77
CA TYR A 117 15.13 -27.90 5.78
C TYR A 117 15.51 -26.40 5.71
N TRP A 118 16.71 -26.05 5.20
CA TRP A 118 17.12 -24.66 4.98
C TRP A 118 16.26 -23.92 3.97
N PHE A 119 15.69 -24.61 2.98
CA PHE A 119 14.78 -23.96 2.02
C PHE A 119 13.48 -23.49 2.67
N GLN A 120 13.12 -24.03 3.84
CA GLN A 120 11.97 -23.54 4.61
C GLN A 120 12.23 -22.15 5.19
N LEU A 121 13.50 -21.81 5.45
CA LEU A 121 13.92 -20.48 5.86
C LEU A 121 13.79 -19.49 4.69
N VAL A 122 14.19 -19.90 3.48
CA VAL A 122 13.99 -19.11 2.24
C VAL A 122 12.51 -18.73 2.06
N MET A 123 11.61 -19.67 2.36
CA MET A 123 10.15 -19.46 2.26
C MET A 123 9.64 -18.35 3.17
N LEU A 124 10.21 -18.18 4.37
CA LEU A 124 9.88 -17.07 5.28
C LEU A 124 10.22 -15.72 4.63
N PHE A 125 11.41 -15.62 4.02
CA PHE A 125 11.87 -14.38 3.38
C PHE A 125 11.12 -14.06 2.07
N CYS A 126 10.55 -15.06 1.40
CA CYS A 126 9.73 -14.88 0.20
C CYS A 126 8.32 -14.33 0.50
N LEU A 127 7.81 -14.55 1.73
CA LEU A 127 6.41 -14.31 2.07
C LEU A 127 5.92 -12.85 1.89
N PRO A 128 6.71 -11.81 2.23
CA PRO A 128 6.35 -10.40 1.98
C PRO A 128 6.11 -10.04 0.50
N TYR A 129 6.64 -10.84 -0.44
CA TYR A 129 6.48 -10.60 -1.88
C TYR A 129 5.27 -11.26 -2.48
N VAL A 130 4.81 -12.34 -1.86
CA VAL A 130 3.69 -13.13 -2.36
C VAL A 130 2.38 -12.58 -1.83
N ILE A 131 2.37 -11.96 -0.64
CA ILE A 131 1.15 -11.50 0.04
C ILE A 131 1.19 -9.99 0.28
N ARG A 132 0.07 -9.33 0.00
CA ARG A 132 -0.09 -7.87 0.08
C ARG A 132 0.13 -7.36 1.51
N HIS A 133 0.82 -6.22 1.65
CA HIS A 133 1.06 -5.52 2.93
C HIS A 133 -0.15 -4.78 3.52
N GLU A 134 -1.36 -4.98 3.00
CA GLU A 134 -2.52 -4.30 3.57
C GLU A 134 -2.96 -4.93 4.89
N LYS A 135 -3.50 -4.10 5.79
CA LYS A 135 -3.99 -4.52 7.12
C LYS A 135 -4.93 -5.73 7.06
N TYR A 136 -5.76 -5.83 6.03
CA TYR A 136 -6.67 -6.97 5.83
C TYR A 136 -5.93 -8.31 5.65
N PHE A 137 -4.78 -8.32 4.99
CA PHE A 137 -4.01 -9.52 4.69
C PHE A 137 -3.02 -9.89 5.81
N GLN A 138 -2.70 -8.96 6.71
CA GLN A 138 -1.70 -9.15 7.77
C GLN A 138 -1.99 -10.37 8.66
N LYS A 139 -3.26 -10.65 8.97
CA LYS A 139 -3.65 -11.86 9.74
C LYS A 139 -3.29 -13.14 8.99
N HIS A 140 -3.55 -13.19 7.68
CA HIS A 140 -3.24 -14.35 6.84
C HIS A 140 -1.72 -14.55 6.65
N THR A 141 -0.99 -13.45 6.49
CA THR A 141 0.48 -13.43 6.45
C THR A 141 1.07 -14.03 7.73
N ASN A 142 0.57 -13.63 8.91
CA ASN A 142 1.02 -14.15 10.21
C ASN A 142 0.71 -15.65 10.37
N ILE A 143 -0.47 -16.10 9.91
CA ILE A 143 -0.82 -17.53 9.93
C ILE A 143 0.16 -18.35 9.08
N LEU A 144 0.53 -17.86 7.90
CA LEU A 144 1.49 -18.56 7.05
C LEU A 144 2.90 -18.56 7.62
N TYR A 145 3.34 -17.48 8.27
CA TYR A 145 4.59 -17.50 9.02
C TYR A 145 4.58 -18.59 10.10
N ALA A 146 3.53 -18.66 10.91
CA ALA A 146 3.39 -19.70 11.94
C ALA A 146 3.38 -21.11 11.34
N LEU A 147 2.71 -21.30 10.20
CA LEU A 147 2.66 -22.57 9.48
C LEU A 147 4.02 -23.00 8.93
N ILE A 148 4.81 -22.08 8.38
CA ILE A 148 6.16 -22.40 7.86
C ILE A 148 7.10 -22.74 9.01
N ILE A 149 7.03 -22.00 10.11
CA ILE A 149 7.84 -22.27 11.31
C ILE A 149 7.48 -23.63 11.91
N SER A 150 6.18 -23.97 12.00
CA SER A 150 5.77 -25.29 12.51
C SER A 150 6.23 -26.41 11.59
N LEU A 151 6.11 -26.27 10.26
CA LEU A 151 6.63 -27.26 9.31
C LEU A 151 8.16 -27.37 9.37
N MET A 152 8.89 -26.28 9.60
CA MET A 152 10.34 -26.32 9.81
C MET A 152 10.70 -27.12 11.06
N ILE A 153 10.00 -26.92 12.17
CA ILE A 153 10.20 -27.70 13.41
C ILE A 153 9.90 -29.17 13.15
N ILE A 154 8.79 -29.48 12.46
CA ILE A 154 8.42 -30.85 12.08
C ILE A 154 9.51 -31.47 11.21
N SER A 155 10.06 -30.74 10.24
CA SER A 155 11.16 -31.20 9.39
C SER A 155 12.37 -31.63 10.21
N VAL A 156 12.74 -30.86 11.25
CA VAL A 156 13.89 -31.18 12.11
C VAL A 156 13.61 -32.36 13.03
N VAL A 157 12.40 -32.46 13.58
CA VAL A 157 12.04 -33.50 14.56
C VAL A 157 11.82 -34.87 13.91
N VAL A 158 11.20 -34.90 12.73
CA VAL A 158 10.81 -36.16 12.07
C VAL A 158 11.95 -36.75 11.23
N SER A 159 12.87 -35.92 10.74
CA SER A 159 13.88 -36.37 9.78
C SER A 159 15.06 -37.09 10.47
N PRO A 160 15.52 -38.24 9.93
CA PRO A 160 16.71 -38.90 10.43
C PRO A 160 17.97 -38.09 10.08
N LEU A 161 19.04 -38.25 10.86
CA LEU A 161 20.29 -37.52 10.61
C LEU A 161 20.94 -37.93 9.27
N TYR A 162 21.02 -39.25 9.05
CA TYR A 162 21.39 -39.89 7.79
C TYR A 162 20.24 -40.78 7.36
N SER A 163 19.91 -40.77 6.07
CA SER A 163 18.88 -41.65 5.53
C SER A 163 19.51 -42.83 4.77
N ASN A 164 18.88 -43.99 4.87
CA ASN A 164 19.22 -45.19 4.09
C ASN A 164 18.92 -45.02 2.59
N TYR A 165 18.21 -43.94 2.22
CA TYR A 165 17.98 -43.57 0.83
C TYR A 165 19.28 -43.30 0.05
N TYR A 166 20.38 -43.05 0.77
CA TYR A 166 21.72 -42.86 0.24
C TYR A 166 22.68 -43.99 0.59
N ASP A 167 22.19 -45.23 0.77
CA ASP A 167 23.07 -46.37 1.10
C ASP A 167 24.19 -46.60 0.07
N ASP A 168 23.96 -46.22 -1.20
CA ASP A 168 24.95 -46.31 -2.28
C ASP A 168 25.91 -45.11 -2.37
N LEU A 169 25.64 -44.01 -1.65
CA LEU A 169 26.47 -42.80 -1.69
C LEU A 169 27.50 -42.78 -0.56
N THR A 170 28.71 -42.32 -0.87
CA THR A 170 29.74 -42.06 0.13
C THR A 170 29.36 -40.87 1.02
N ARG A 171 29.82 -40.87 2.27
CA ARG A 171 29.60 -39.74 3.20
C ARG A 171 30.08 -38.39 2.65
N SER A 172 31.13 -38.40 1.82
CA SER A 172 31.65 -37.23 1.11
C SER A 172 30.65 -36.65 0.11
N GLU A 173 29.93 -37.48 -0.63
CA GLU A 173 28.95 -37.02 -1.62
C GLU A 173 27.70 -36.42 -0.94
N VAL A 174 27.28 -37.00 0.18
CA VAL A 174 26.20 -36.43 1.02
C VAL A 174 26.62 -35.06 1.56
N HIS A 175 27.86 -34.93 2.03
CA HIS A 175 28.38 -33.64 2.51
C HIS A 175 28.48 -32.60 1.39
N TYR A 176 28.85 -32.99 0.19
CA TYR A 176 28.83 -32.09 -0.97
C TYR A 176 27.42 -31.55 -1.25
N LYS A 177 26.40 -32.42 -1.21
CA LYS A 177 24.99 -32.00 -1.34
C LYS A 177 24.57 -31.03 -0.24
N PHE A 178 24.97 -31.28 1.02
CA PHE A 178 24.71 -30.37 2.14
C PHE A 178 25.25 -28.96 1.87
N VAL A 179 26.52 -28.86 1.48
CA VAL A 179 27.20 -27.59 1.24
C VAL A 179 26.54 -26.87 0.07
N LEU A 180 26.21 -27.58 -1.01
CA LEU A 180 25.55 -27.02 -2.17
C LEU A 180 24.15 -26.49 -1.83
N ASN A 181 23.31 -27.28 -1.18
CA ASN A 181 21.96 -26.88 -0.79
C ASN A 181 21.98 -25.69 0.19
N SER A 182 22.89 -25.71 1.17
CA SER A 182 23.06 -24.61 2.13
C SER A 182 23.53 -23.33 1.45
N SER A 183 24.46 -23.43 0.49
CA SER A 183 24.95 -22.29 -0.28
C SER A 183 23.85 -21.67 -1.15
N VAL A 184 23.06 -22.50 -1.83
CA VAL A 184 21.92 -22.04 -2.63
C VAL A 184 20.86 -21.37 -1.74
N ALA A 185 20.51 -21.99 -0.60
CA ALA A 185 19.55 -21.41 0.34
C ALA A 185 20.03 -20.05 0.87
N PHE A 186 21.31 -19.93 1.23
CA PHE A 186 21.89 -18.67 1.69
C PHE A 186 21.83 -17.56 0.63
N ILE A 187 22.19 -17.88 -0.63
CA ILE A 187 22.10 -16.92 -1.75
C ILE A 187 20.65 -16.47 -1.95
N LEU A 188 19.68 -17.40 -1.90
CA LEU A 188 18.26 -17.04 -2.04
C LEU A 188 17.78 -16.14 -0.90
N ILE A 189 18.16 -16.43 0.35
CA ILE A 189 17.86 -15.55 1.50
C ILE A 189 18.47 -14.16 1.30
N MET A 190 19.71 -14.08 0.82
CA MET A 190 20.37 -12.80 0.54
C MET A 190 19.62 -12.00 -0.53
N ILE A 191 19.21 -12.64 -1.63
CA ILE A 191 18.44 -11.99 -2.70
C ILE A 191 17.08 -11.48 -2.16
N PHE A 192 16.32 -12.34 -1.48
CA PHE A 192 15.02 -11.96 -0.94
C PHE A 192 15.12 -10.90 0.17
N SER A 193 16.17 -10.90 0.98
CA SER A 193 16.38 -9.88 2.01
C SER A 193 16.75 -8.52 1.40
N LEU A 194 17.66 -8.48 0.41
CA LEU A 194 18.02 -7.24 -0.29
C LEU A 194 16.83 -6.61 -1.00
N GLN A 195 16.03 -7.42 -1.68
CA GLN A 195 14.83 -6.94 -2.34
C GLN A 195 13.81 -6.37 -1.31
N ALA A 196 13.86 -6.82 -0.03
CA ALA A 196 12.83 -6.52 0.97
C ALA A 196 13.14 -5.16 1.57
N LEU A 197 14.44 -4.94 1.82
CA LEU A 197 14.99 -3.64 2.14
C LEU A 197 14.70 -2.62 1.04
N GLY A 198 14.83 -3.01 -0.24
CA GLY A 198 14.51 -2.15 -1.38
C GLY A 198 13.06 -1.67 -1.39
N GLN A 199 12.11 -2.59 -1.20
CA GLN A 199 10.69 -2.24 -1.12
C GLN A 199 10.39 -1.34 0.09
N SER A 200 10.91 -1.68 1.26
CA SER A 200 10.71 -0.88 2.49
C SER A 200 11.16 0.56 2.32
N LYS A 201 12.35 0.80 1.72
CA LYS A 201 12.85 2.15 1.43
C LYS A 201 11.93 2.93 0.50
N SER A 202 11.44 2.29 -0.57
CA SER A 202 10.54 2.94 -1.53
C SER A 202 9.20 3.33 -0.89
N PHE A 203 8.68 2.48 0.00
CA PHE A 203 7.44 2.72 0.72
C PHE A 203 7.59 3.86 1.73
N ILE A 204 8.67 3.87 2.50
CA ILE A 204 8.99 4.96 3.45
C ILE A 204 9.12 6.29 2.70
N LYS A 205 9.86 6.32 1.58
CA LYS A 205 9.99 7.54 0.77
C LYS A 205 8.65 8.07 0.29
N LYS A 206 7.74 7.17 -0.13
CA LYS A 206 6.40 7.56 -0.52
C LYS A 206 5.60 8.14 0.64
N ILE A 207 5.65 7.51 1.82
CA ILE A 207 5.00 8.05 3.03
C ILE A 207 5.50 9.44 3.37
N PHE A 208 6.81 9.68 3.31
CA PHE A 208 7.37 11.01 3.58
C PHE A 208 6.89 12.05 2.56
N SER A 209 6.88 11.71 1.27
CA SER A 209 6.36 12.58 0.22
C SER A 209 4.88 12.91 0.42
N ASP A 210 4.05 11.89 0.69
CA ASP A 210 2.61 12.05 0.92
C ASP A 210 2.34 12.90 2.18
N LYS A 211 3.19 12.77 3.21
CA LYS A 211 3.14 13.56 4.44
C LYS A 211 3.49 15.03 4.19
N GLU A 212 4.57 15.29 3.45
CA GLU A 212 5.01 16.66 3.11
C GLU A 212 3.95 17.39 2.27
N GLU A 213 3.33 16.68 1.32
CA GLU A 213 2.21 17.22 0.54
C GLU A 213 1.01 17.58 1.44
N ALA A 214 0.65 16.70 2.39
CA ALA A 214 -0.43 16.95 3.34
C ALA A 214 -0.14 18.11 4.30
N GLU A 215 1.11 18.26 4.75
CA GLU A 215 1.54 19.39 5.60
C GLU A 215 1.50 20.71 4.83
N ASN A 216 2.02 20.75 3.60
CA ASN A 216 1.96 21.92 2.74
C ASN A 216 0.51 22.36 2.46
N GLU A 217 -0.37 21.41 2.20
CA GLU A 217 -1.80 21.69 1.99
C GLU A 217 -2.46 22.27 3.25
N LYS A 218 -2.15 21.70 4.44
CA LYS A 218 -2.63 22.21 5.72
C LYS A 218 -2.15 23.64 5.98
N ASP A 219 -0.90 23.95 5.69
CA ASP A 219 -0.32 25.29 5.88
C ASP A 219 -0.92 26.30 4.92
N ARG A 220 -1.19 25.92 3.66
CA ARG A 220 -1.91 26.78 2.70
C ARG A 220 -3.31 27.11 3.21
N ARG A 221 -4.08 26.11 3.67
CA ARG A 221 -5.42 26.32 4.24
C ARG A 221 -5.40 27.25 5.45
N THR A 222 -4.42 27.06 6.34
CA THR A 222 -4.27 27.88 7.54
C THR A 222 -3.95 29.33 7.17
N ARG A 223 -3.05 29.57 6.20
CA ARG A 223 -2.74 30.91 5.70
C ARG A 223 -3.95 31.59 5.06
N VAL A 224 -4.69 30.88 4.20
CA VAL A 224 -5.91 31.42 3.58
C VAL A 224 -6.92 31.81 4.66
N LEU A 225 -7.19 30.92 5.63
CA LEU A 225 -8.15 31.20 6.69
C LEU A 225 -7.70 32.37 7.60
N SER A 226 -6.40 32.47 7.89
CA SER A 226 -5.85 33.59 8.65
C SER A 226 -5.98 34.92 7.91
N ASN A 227 -5.72 34.94 6.60
CA ASN A 227 -5.84 36.14 5.78
C ASN A 227 -7.29 36.61 5.71
N LEU A 228 -8.23 35.69 5.46
CA LEU A 228 -9.67 35.98 5.48
C LEU A 228 -10.10 36.53 6.86
N GLY A 229 -9.63 35.92 7.94
CA GLY A 229 -9.91 36.38 9.30
C GLY A 229 -9.42 37.80 9.56
N HIS A 230 -8.24 38.16 9.06
CA HIS A 230 -7.69 39.51 9.17
C HIS A 230 -8.51 40.53 8.38
N GLU A 231 -8.85 40.23 7.13
CA GLU A 231 -9.63 41.12 6.27
C GLU A 231 -11.04 41.32 6.81
N LEU A 232 -11.71 40.25 7.26
CA LEU A 232 -13.02 40.34 7.92
C LEU A 232 -12.93 41.19 9.20
N ARG A 233 -11.90 41.00 10.03
CA ARG A 233 -11.71 41.80 11.25
C ARG A 233 -11.52 43.27 10.94
N THR A 234 -10.75 43.61 9.91
CA THR A 234 -10.57 45.00 9.47
C THR A 234 -11.89 45.60 9.00
N GLN A 235 -12.69 44.90 8.18
CA GLN A 235 -13.99 45.41 7.72
C GLN A 235 -14.99 45.57 8.90
N ILE A 236 -15.07 44.61 9.82
CA ILE A 236 -15.93 44.71 11.01
C ILE A 236 -15.52 45.87 11.91
N ASN A 237 -14.22 46.03 12.15
CA ASN A 237 -13.69 47.11 12.98
C ASN A 237 -13.93 48.49 12.34
N SER A 238 -13.87 48.60 11.01
CA SER A 238 -14.22 49.82 10.28
C SER A 238 -15.70 50.18 10.42
N ILE A 239 -16.60 49.19 10.35
CA ILE A 239 -18.04 49.40 10.60
C ILE A 239 -18.26 49.83 12.05
N ASN A 240 -17.72 49.08 13.03
CA ASN A 240 -17.89 49.42 14.45
C ASN A 240 -17.31 50.79 14.79
N GLY A 241 -16.13 51.15 14.26
CA GLY A 241 -15.53 52.46 14.46
C GLY A 241 -16.38 53.58 13.86
N GLY A 242 -16.78 53.45 12.60
CA GLY A 242 -17.60 54.44 11.91
C GLY A 242 -18.99 54.62 12.53
N VAL A 243 -19.65 53.53 12.90
CA VAL A 243 -20.98 53.55 13.55
C VAL A 243 -20.85 54.08 14.97
N THR A 244 -19.94 53.56 15.80
CA THR A 244 -19.84 53.94 17.22
C THR A 244 -19.29 55.35 17.41
N GLN A 245 -18.21 55.74 16.72
CA GLN A 245 -17.61 57.07 16.92
C GLN A 245 -18.49 58.20 16.38
N LEU A 246 -19.25 57.95 15.32
CA LEU A 246 -19.99 59.01 14.63
C LEU A 246 -21.48 59.07 15.01
N ILE A 247 -22.09 57.95 15.44
CA ILE A 247 -23.51 57.92 15.87
C ILE A 247 -23.65 58.13 17.38
N LEU A 248 -22.74 57.60 18.20
CA LEU A 248 -22.82 57.74 19.66
C LEU A 248 -21.99 58.91 20.22
N GLY A 249 -21.08 59.47 19.41
CA GLY A 249 -20.14 60.52 19.85
C GLY A 249 -20.50 61.95 19.43
N ASN A 250 -21.54 62.16 18.63
CA ASN A 250 -21.85 63.48 18.05
C ASN A 250 -23.26 63.97 18.44
N ASP A 251 -23.34 64.83 19.45
CA ASP A 251 -24.57 65.53 19.86
C ASP A 251 -24.97 66.66 18.87
N ASN A 252 -24.13 66.97 17.87
CA ASN A 252 -24.38 68.03 16.90
C ASN A 252 -24.62 67.45 15.50
N ASN A 253 -25.90 67.49 15.11
CA ASN A 253 -26.61 66.90 13.97
C ASN A 253 -26.10 67.20 12.53
N ASP A 254 -24.81 67.46 12.28
CA ASP A 254 -24.34 67.98 10.97
C ASP A 254 -23.46 67.02 10.15
N VAL A 255 -23.22 65.79 10.64
CA VAL A 255 -22.64 64.74 9.79
C VAL A 255 -23.77 63.97 9.12
N THR A 256 -23.96 64.22 7.83
CA THR A 256 -25.03 63.66 7.00
C THR A 256 -25.11 62.13 7.13
N THR A 257 -26.28 61.64 7.56
CA THR A 257 -26.65 60.22 7.65
C THR A 257 -26.24 59.40 6.42
N LYS A 258 -26.20 60.07 5.26
CA LYS A 258 -25.78 59.56 3.96
C LYS A 258 -24.35 59.01 3.94
N LYS A 259 -23.37 59.70 4.53
CA LYS A 259 -21.96 59.29 4.51
C LYS A 259 -21.73 58.03 5.37
N TYR A 260 -22.59 57.79 6.36
CA TYR A 260 -22.58 56.54 7.16
C TYR A 260 -23.07 55.35 6.35
N PHE A 261 -24.20 55.54 5.68
CA PHE A 261 -24.73 54.51 4.79
C PHE A 261 -23.72 54.18 3.70
N GLU A 262 -23.02 55.15 3.13
CA GLU A 262 -21.95 54.92 2.14
C GLU A 262 -20.79 54.06 2.69
N ILE A 263 -20.32 54.30 3.93
CA ILE A 263 -19.26 53.49 4.56
C ILE A 263 -19.75 52.07 4.87
N LEU A 264 -20.98 51.95 5.38
CA LEU A 264 -21.61 50.65 5.69
C LEU A 264 -21.82 49.82 4.42
N ASP A 265 -22.33 50.44 3.37
CA ASP A 265 -22.57 49.80 2.07
C ASP A 265 -21.25 49.35 1.45
N TYR A 266 -20.22 50.21 1.49
CA TYR A 266 -18.87 49.85 1.04
C TYR A 266 -18.26 48.66 1.80
N CYS A 267 -18.38 48.62 3.13
CA CYS A 267 -17.86 47.50 3.93
C CYS A 267 -18.67 46.21 3.68
N ASN A 268 -19.99 46.33 3.50
CA ASN A 268 -20.88 45.22 3.18
C ASN A 268 -20.57 44.61 1.80
N ASP A 269 -20.38 45.44 0.78
CA ASP A 269 -19.99 45.00 -0.57
C ASP A 269 -18.63 44.29 -0.55
N ASN A 270 -17.66 44.83 0.16
CA ASN A 270 -16.34 44.20 0.29
C ASN A 270 -16.41 42.87 1.04
N MET A 271 -17.23 42.74 2.09
CA MET A 271 -17.44 41.47 2.78
C MET A 271 -18.11 40.43 1.89
N LEU A 272 -19.13 40.83 1.12
CA LEU A 272 -19.79 39.96 0.15
C LEU A 272 -18.81 39.46 -0.91
N LEU A 273 -17.91 40.32 -1.38
CA LEU A 273 -16.85 39.95 -2.31
C LEU A 273 -15.90 38.91 -1.68
N LEU A 274 -15.46 39.14 -0.44
CA LEU A 274 -14.61 38.21 0.33
C LEU A 274 -15.26 36.82 0.53
N VAL A 275 -16.56 36.81 0.84
CA VAL A 275 -17.34 35.58 1.01
C VAL A 275 -17.49 34.84 -0.32
N ASN A 276 -17.72 35.56 -1.42
CA ASN A 276 -17.77 34.97 -2.76
C ASN A 276 -16.42 34.38 -3.19
N ASP A 277 -15.32 35.08 -2.93
CA ASP A 277 -13.97 34.58 -3.18
C ASP A 277 -13.69 33.29 -2.39
N MET A 278 -14.12 33.23 -1.12
CA MET A 278 -14.04 32.01 -0.31
C MET A 278 -14.88 30.86 -0.89
N LEU A 279 -16.10 31.14 -1.35
CA LEU A 279 -16.97 30.15 -1.97
C LEU A 279 -16.41 29.64 -3.30
N ASP A 280 -15.77 30.51 -4.09
CA ASP A 280 -15.15 30.13 -5.35
C ASP A 280 -13.89 29.30 -5.14
N ILE A 281 -13.08 29.59 -4.11
CA ILE A 281 -11.98 28.71 -3.68
C ILE A 281 -12.53 27.32 -3.31
N HIS A 282 -13.60 27.24 -2.53
CA HIS A 282 -14.22 25.95 -2.19
C HIS A 282 -14.81 25.20 -3.39
N LYS A 283 -15.34 25.90 -4.40
CA LYS A 283 -15.79 25.29 -5.67
C LYS A 283 -14.61 24.71 -6.46
N ILE A 284 -13.48 25.41 -6.51
CA ILE A 284 -12.25 24.91 -7.16
C ILE A 284 -11.73 23.66 -6.43
N GLU A 285 -11.67 23.69 -5.09
CA GLU A 285 -11.22 22.56 -4.26
C GLU A 285 -12.12 21.32 -4.39
N SER A 286 -13.43 21.52 -4.63
CA SER A 286 -14.40 20.43 -4.85
C SER A 286 -14.45 19.91 -6.30
N GLY A 287 -13.54 20.37 -7.17
CA GLY A 287 -13.41 19.90 -8.55
C GLY A 287 -14.34 20.60 -9.55
N GLY A 288 -15.00 21.69 -9.14
CA GLY A 288 -15.82 22.50 -10.03
C GLY A 288 -14.95 23.29 -11.02
N ARG A 289 -15.23 23.16 -12.33
CA ARG A 289 -14.64 24.07 -13.33
C ARG A 289 -15.02 25.49 -12.99
N LEU A 290 -14.02 26.34 -12.77
CA LEU A 290 -14.20 27.77 -12.73
C LEU A 290 -14.60 28.23 -14.15
N SER A 291 -15.88 28.47 -14.38
CA SER A 291 -16.30 29.29 -15.51
C SER A 291 -15.86 30.72 -15.19
N CYS A 292 -14.75 31.16 -15.77
CA CYS A 292 -14.25 32.52 -15.65
C CYS A 292 -15.31 33.52 -16.14
N LEU A 293 -16.22 33.95 -15.28
CA LEU A 293 -17.03 35.14 -15.51
C LEU A 293 -16.26 36.32 -14.94
N ARG A 294 -15.21 36.72 -15.67
CA ARG A 294 -14.59 38.04 -15.52
C ARG A 294 -15.62 39.07 -16.00
N ASN A 295 -16.56 39.41 -15.14
CA ASN A 295 -17.48 40.52 -15.39
C ASN A 295 -16.71 41.82 -15.09
N GLN A 296 -15.95 42.29 -16.07
CA GLN A 296 -15.54 43.69 -16.14
C GLN A 296 -16.83 44.53 -16.23
N LYS A 297 -17.43 44.90 -15.11
CA LYS A 297 -18.31 46.06 -15.10
C LYS A 297 -17.43 47.30 -15.08
N SER A 298 -17.22 47.76 -16.30
CA SER A 298 -16.89 49.11 -16.72
C SER A 298 -17.00 50.15 -15.60
N PHE A 299 -15.83 50.62 -15.15
CA PHE A 299 -15.66 51.95 -14.64
C PHE A 299 -16.19 52.91 -15.73
N THR A 300 -17.37 53.47 -15.53
CA THR A 300 -17.84 54.60 -16.35
C THR A 300 -18.14 55.71 -15.38
N ILE A 301 -17.14 56.57 -15.22
CA ILE A 301 -17.30 57.94 -14.73
C ILE A 301 -18.33 58.59 -15.65
N PHE A 302 -19.48 59.00 -15.12
CA PHE A 302 -20.14 60.29 -15.31
C PHE A 302 -21.34 60.38 -14.36
#